data_AF-A0A928ZCS6-F1
#
_entry.id   AF-A0A928ZCS6-F1
#
_cell.length_a   1.000
_cell.length_b   1.000
_cell.length_c   1.000
_cell.angle_alpha   90.00
_cell.angle_beta   90.00
_cell.angle_gamma   90.00
#
_symmetry.space_group_name_H-M   'P 1'
#
loop_
_entity.id
_entity.type
_entity.pdbx_description
1 polymer ?
#
loop_
_entity_poly.entity_id
_entity_poly.type
_entity_poly.pdbx_seq_one_letter_code
_entity_poly.pdbx_strand_id
1 'polypeptide(L)'
;MENKKKILSLSITINLVLLLTSLKLLFEINKIFKKKPKFIQNTYSHNISETKIEFKNSVKEEFSIGISENQLIKELAELGFKPGWSYNNQHSAVFITSNIACHSVWSVIWKVDDLGNVTKIDGQYRAGCL
;
A
#
# COMPACT_ATOMS: atom_id res chain seq x y z
N MET A 1 -54.06 -19.99 -3.93
CA MET A 1 -53.24 -18.78 -3.63
C MET A 1 -51.79 -19.09 -3.22
N GLU A 2 -51.44 -20.35 -2.97
CA GLU A 2 -50.12 -20.74 -2.43
C GLU A 2 -48.96 -20.64 -3.44
N ASN A 3 -49.21 -20.89 -4.73
CA ASN A 3 -48.19 -20.82 -5.78
C ASN A 3 -47.62 -19.41 -6.03
N LYS A 4 -48.40 -18.35 -5.79
CA LYS A 4 -47.91 -16.97 -5.97
C LYS A 4 -46.88 -16.57 -4.90
N LYS A 5 -46.98 -17.10 -3.67
CA LYS A 5 -46.02 -16.82 -2.59
C LYS A 5 -44.66 -17.48 -2.85
N LYS A 6 -44.63 -18.70 -3.39
CA LYS A 6 -43.38 -19.40 -3.74
C LYS A 6 -42.58 -18.68 -4.83
N ILE A 7 -43.27 -18.19 -5.86
CA ILE A 7 -42.62 -17.47 -6.97
C ILE A 7 -42.00 -16.14 -6.48
N LEU A 8 -42.72 -15.38 -5.64
CA LEU A 8 -42.20 -14.13 -5.09
C LEU A 8 -40.97 -14.35 -4.20
N SER A 9 -40.99 -15.39 -3.36
CA SER A 9 -39.88 -15.74 -2.47
C SER A 9 -38.62 -16.15 -3.25
N LEU A 10 -38.79 -16.86 -4.38
CA LEU A 10 -37.68 -17.31 -5.23
C LEU A 10 -37.02 -16.14 -5.98
N SER A 11 -37.81 -15.21 -6.53
CA SER A 11 -37.25 -14.02 -7.21
C SER A 11 -36.46 -13.11 -6.28
N ILE A 12 -36.88 -12.97 -5.01
CA ILE A 12 -36.16 -12.16 -4.02
C ILE A 12 -34.81 -12.80 -3.68
N THR A 13 -34.76 -14.12 -3.51
CA THR A 13 -33.51 -14.82 -3.19
C THR A 13 -32.50 -14.75 -4.33
N ILE A 14 -32.94 -14.89 -5.58
CA ILE A 14 -32.05 -14.78 -6.75
C ILE A 14 -31.44 -13.37 -6.85
N ASN A 15 -32.25 -12.33 -6.71
CA ASN A 15 -31.76 -10.94 -6.77
C ASN A 15 -30.75 -10.63 -5.65
N LEU A 16 -30.99 -11.15 -4.44
CA LEU A 16 -30.08 -10.93 -3.31
C LEU A 16 -28.73 -11.62 -3.54
N VAL A 17 -28.73 -12.86 -4.06
CA VAL A 17 -27.49 -13.59 -4.38
C VAL A 17 -26.69 -12.87 -5.47
N LEU A 18 -27.34 -12.41 -6.54
CA LEU A 18 -26.71 -11.63 -7.61
C LEU A 18 -26.09 -10.31 -7.11
N LEU A 19 -26.77 -9.62 -6.19
CA LEU A 19 -26.26 -8.40 -5.58
C LEU A 19 -25.01 -8.68 -4.73
N LEU A 20 -25.05 -9.73 -3.91
CA LEU A 20 -23.93 -10.13 -3.05
C LEU A 20 -22.70 -10.58 -3.87
N THR A 21 -22.90 -11.33 -4.95
CA THR A 21 -21.79 -11.73 -5.83
C THR A 21 -21.17 -10.53 -6.54
N SER A 22 -21.98 -9.56 -6.99
CA SER A 22 -21.49 -8.35 -7.65
C SER A 22 -20.70 -7.46 -6.68
N LEU A 23 -21.16 -7.35 -5.44
CA LEU A 23 -20.46 -6.60 -4.39
C LEU A 23 -19.11 -7.24 -4.04
N LYS A 24 -19.05 -8.57 -3.96
CA LYS A 24 -17.80 -9.31 -3.74
C LYS A 24 -16.82 -9.13 -4.90
N LEU A 25 -17.31 -9.15 -6.14
CA LEU A 25 -16.48 -8.90 -7.33
C LEU A 25 -15.91 -7.48 -7.31
N LEU A 26 -16.72 -6.47 -6.98
CA LEU A 26 -16.27 -5.07 -6.82
C LEU A 26 -15.21 -4.94 -5.72
N PHE A 27 -15.37 -5.64 -4.59
CA PHE A 27 -14.40 -5.64 -3.50
C PHE A 27 -13.06 -6.26 -3.92
N GLU A 28 -13.09 -7.36 -4.69
CA GLU A 28 -11.88 -7.99 -5.24
C GLU A 28 -11.24 -7.17 -6.37
N ILE A 29 -12.04 -6.52 -7.22
CA ILE A 29 -11.52 -5.60 -8.25
C ILE A 29 -10.85 -4.38 -7.61
N ASN A 30 -11.40 -3.85 -6.52
CA ASN A 30 -10.79 -2.73 -5.81
C ASN A 30 -9.46 -3.12 -5.13
N LYS A 31 -9.27 -4.39 -4.75
CA LYS A 31 -7.94 -4.91 -4.34
C LYS A 31 -6.95 -4.98 -5.49
N ILE A 32 -7.41 -5.22 -6.72
CA ILE A 32 -6.55 -5.30 -7.92
C ILE A 32 -6.02 -3.91 -8.29
N PHE A 33 -6.83 -2.86 -8.16
CA PHE A 33 -6.38 -1.48 -8.26
C PHE A 33 -5.68 -1.06 -6.96
N LYS A 34 -4.51 -1.65 -6.70
CA LYS A 34 -3.59 -1.19 -5.64
C LYS A 34 -3.41 0.31 -5.81
N LYS A 35 -4.03 1.07 -4.91
CA LYS A 35 -3.90 2.52 -4.85
C LYS A 35 -2.40 2.79 -4.78
N LYS A 36 -1.81 3.28 -5.87
CA LYS A 36 -0.40 3.69 -5.85
C LYS A 36 -0.25 4.60 -4.63
N PRO A 37 0.74 4.41 -3.77
CA PRO A 37 0.92 5.28 -2.61
C PRO A 37 0.81 6.74 -3.05
N LYS A 38 0.05 7.55 -2.29
CA LYS A 38 -0.22 8.95 -2.64
C LYS A 38 1.05 9.71 -3.02
N PHE A 39 2.14 9.39 -2.33
CA PHE A 39 3.43 10.00 -2.55
C PHE A 39 4.01 9.63 -3.93
N ILE A 40 3.80 8.43 -4.50
CA ILE A 40 4.22 8.07 -5.88
C ILE A 40 3.28 8.63 -6.98
N GLN A 41 2.08 9.08 -6.62
CA GLN A 41 1.13 9.66 -7.57
C GLN A 41 1.41 11.14 -7.85
N ASN A 42 2.06 11.84 -6.92
CA ASN A 42 2.44 13.22 -7.12
C ASN A 42 3.67 13.27 -8.02
N THR A 43 3.63 14.18 -8.99
CA THR A 43 4.80 14.66 -9.72
C THR A 43 5.78 15.25 -8.71
N TYR A 44 6.63 14.41 -8.12
CA TYR A 44 7.78 14.87 -7.35
C TYR A 44 8.59 15.83 -8.20
N SER A 45 9.26 16.77 -7.53
CA SER A 45 10.13 17.71 -8.22
C SER A 45 11.06 17.01 -9.21
N HIS A 46 11.28 17.63 -10.37
CA HIS A 46 12.31 17.18 -11.32
C HIS A 46 13.73 17.19 -10.72
N ASN A 47 13.90 17.77 -9.52
CA ASN A 47 15.12 17.76 -8.73
C ASN A 47 15.15 16.59 -7.74
N ILE A 48 16.19 15.76 -7.81
CA ILE A 48 16.39 14.60 -6.94
C ILE A 48 16.49 15.01 -5.46
N SER A 49 17.12 16.14 -5.16
CA SER A 49 17.30 16.62 -3.78
C SER A 49 15.97 17.04 -3.15
N GLU A 50 15.10 17.70 -3.92
CA GLU A 50 13.76 18.07 -3.47
C GLU A 50 12.89 16.83 -3.30
N THR A 51 12.92 15.89 -4.26
CA THR A 51 12.20 14.60 -4.16
C THR A 51 12.58 13.83 -2.89
N LYS A 52 13.87 13.84 -2.50
CA LYS A 52 14.34 13.20 -1.26
C LYS A 52 13.68 13.81 -0.03
N ILE A 53 13.56 15.13 0.02
CA ILE A 53 12.97 15.86 1.15
C ILE A 53 11.45 15.62 1.19
N GLU A 54 10.79 15.75 0.05
CA GLU A 54 9.36 15.50 -0.12
C GLU A 54 8.99 14.08 0.32
N PHE A 55 9.68 13.06 -0.19
CA PHE A 55 9.42 11.68 0.18
C PHE A 55 9.67 11.41 1.66
N LYS A 56 10.76 11.94 2.21
CA LYS A 56 11.08 11.82 3.63
C LYS A 56 9.97 12.39 4.52
N ASN A 57 9.42 13.56 4.16
CA ASN A 57 8.33 14.17 4.92
C ASN A 57 7.05 13.36 4.79
N SER A 58 6.68 12.93 3.59
CA SER A 58 5.48 12.10 3.38
C SER A 58 5.53 10.78 4.15
N VAL A 59 6.69 10.13 4.24
CA VAL A 59 6.83 8.89 5.04
C VAL A 59 6.53 9.14 6.53
N LYS A 60 6.96 10.28 7.07
CA LYS A 60 6.71 10.62 8.47
C LYS A 60 5.27 11.05 8.75
N GLU A 61 4.60 11.63 7.75
CA GLU A 61 3.20 12.02 7.84
C GLU A 61 2.26 10.82 7.71
N GLU A 62 2.58 9.87 6.83
CA GLU A 62 1.72 8.71 6.55
C GLU A 62 1.84 7.61 7.63
N PHE A 63 3.05 7.37 8.15
CA PHE A 63 3.31 6.26 9.07
C PHE A 63 3.60 6.75 10.49
N SER A 64 2.81 6.28 11.44
CA SER A 64 2.96 6.64 12.85
C SER A 64 4.05 5.83 13.54
N ILE A 65 4.82 6.48 14.41
CA ILE A 65 5.71 5.81 15.38
C ILE A 65 4.83 5.15 16.46
N GLY A 66 5.26 4.00 16.98
CA GLY A 66 4.58 3.23 18.03
C GLY A 66 3.64 2.15 17.53
N ILE A 67 3.39 2.05 16.21
CA ILE A 67 2.65 0.93 15.63
C ILE A 67 3.51 -0.35 15.65
N SER A 68 2.85 -1.51 15.66
CA SER A 68 3.56 -2.78 15.52
C SER A 68 4.26 -2.89 14.16
N GLU A 69 5.43 -3.52 14.12
CA GLU A 69 6.16 -3.76 12.87
C GLU A 69 5.34 -4.55 11.86
N ASN A 70 4.59 -5.57 12.31
CA ASN A 70 3.73 -6.37 11.45
C ASN A 70 2.66 -5.51 10.75
N GLN A 71 2.10 -4.53 11.45
CA GLN A 71 1.16 -3.58 10.86
C GLN A 71 1.86 -2.71 9.80
N LEU A 72 3.03 -2.14 10.12
CA LEU A 72 3.80 -1.33 9.16
C LEU A 72 4.14 -2.14 7.90
N ILE A 73 4.62 -3.38 8.04
CA ILE A 73 4.96 -4.26 6.92
C ILE A 73 3.73 -4.51 6.04
N LYS A 74 2.56 -4.75 6.66
CA LYS A 74 1.31 -4.95 5.93
C LYS A 74 0.91 -3.71 5.14
N GLU A 75 0.94 -2.54 5.76
CA GLU A 75 0.62 -1.26 5.10
C GLU A 75 1.58 -0.99 3.93
N LEU A 76 2.88 -1.19 4.13
CA LEU A 76 3.89 -1.06 3.06
C LEU A 76 3.65 -2.04 1.91
N ALA A 77 3.30 -3.29 2.20
CA ALA A 77 3.00 -4.29 1.19
C ALA A 77 1.74 -3.95 0.38
N GLU A 78 0.71 -3.39 1.02
CA GLU A 78 -0.51 -2.88 0.36
C GLU A 78 -0.18 -1.74 -0.62
N LEU A 79 0.82 -0.92 -0.29
CA LEU A 79 1.38 0.13 -1.14
C LEU A 79 2.37 -0.39 -2.21
N GLY A 80 2.63 -1.70 -2.24
CA GLY A 80 3.49 -2.36 -3.22
C GLY A 80 4.97 -2.36 -2.89
N PHE A 81 5.37 -1.86 -1.71
CA PHE A 81 6.75 -2.03 -1.24
C PHE A 81 7.03 -3.50 -0.97
N LYS A 82 8.26 -3.92 -1.25
CA LYS A 82 8.76 -5.25 -0.94
C LYS A 82 9.71 -5.18 0.24
N PRO A 83 9.67 -6.12 1.20
CA PRO A 83 10.65 -6.18 2.27
C PRO A 83 12.07 -6.17 1.71
N GLY A 84 12.91 -5.30 2.25
CA GLY A 84 14.32 -5.17 1.94
C GLY A 84 15.18 -5.88 2.96
N TRP A 85 16.47 -5.57 2.94
CA TRP A 85 17.44 -6.13 3.87
C TRP A 85 17.35 -5.42 5.22
N SER A 86 17.58 -6.17 6.30
CA SER A 86 17.80 -5.61 7.64
C SER A 86 19.30 -5.53 7.92
N TYR A 87 19.76 -4.38 8.41
CA TYR A 87 21.17 -4.16 8.77
C TYR A 87 21.25 -3.29 10.02
N ASN A 88 22.07 -3.65 11.01
CA ASN A 88 22.24 -2.88 12.25
C ASN A 88 20.91 -2.52 12.96
N ASN A 89 20.03 -3.51 13.11
CA ASN A 89 18.67 -3.35 13.67
C ASN A 89 17.84 -2.28 12.95
N GLN A 90 18.09 -2.11 11.65
CA GLN A 90 17.38 -1.18 10.78
C GLN A 90 16.78 -1.98 9.64
N HIS A 91 15.47 -1.92 9.55
CA HIS A 91 14.63 -2.69 8.65
C HIS A 91 14.25 -1.80 7.48
N SER A 92 14.02 -2.39 6.31
CA SER A 92 13.68 -1.62 5.13
C SER A 92 12.62 -2.31 4.28
N ALA A 93 11.93 -1.50 3.49
CA ALA A 93 11.11 -1.95 2.39
C ALA A 93 11.34 -1.03 1.20
N VAL A 94 11.34 -1.59 -0.01
CA VAL A 94 11.71 -0.91 -1.23
C VAL A 94 10.61 -0.98 -2.28
N PHE A 95 10.41 0.12 -2.98
CA PHE A 95 9.60 0.21 -4.18
C PHE A 95 10.51 0.71 -5.30
N ILE A 96 10.58 -0.02 -6.40
CA ILE A 96 11.44 0.32 -7.54
C ILE A 96 10.54 0.67 -8.71
N THR A 97 10.74 1.85 -9.29
CA THR A 97 10.20 2.18 -10.60
C THR A 97 11.33 2.18 -11.61
N SER A 98 11.13 1.51 -12.75
CA SER A 98 12.10 1.46 -13.83
C SER A 98 11.42 1.81 -15.15
N ASN A 99 12.16 2.51 -15.99
CA ASN A 99 11.91 2.63 -17.42
C ASN A 99 13.19 2.19 -18.17
N ILE A 100 13.19 2.30 -19.49
CA ILE A 100 14.28 1.79 -20.34
C ILE A 100 15.64 2.43 -20.00
N ALA A 101 15.66 3.70 -19.58
CA ALA A 101 16.89 4.48 -19.39
C ALA A 101 17.18 4.86 -17.93
N CYS A 102 16.18 4.83 -17.06
CA CYS A 102 16.25 5.33 -15.69
C CYS A 102 15.52 4.40 -14.73
N HIS A 103 16.00 4.38 -13.49
CA HIS A 103 15.31 3.75 -12.38
C HIS A 103 15.28 4.71 -11.18
N SER A 104 14.26 4.56 -10.36
CA SER A 104 14.22 5.18 -9.04
C SER A 104 13.84 4.16 -7.98
N VAL A 105 14.43 4.34 -6.80
CA VAL A 105 14.29 3.50 -5.63
C VAL A 105 13.75 4.35 -4.50
N TRP A 106 12.59 3.95 -4.01
CA TRP A 106 11.92 4.53 -2.86
C TRP A 106 12.08 3.53 -1.72
N SER A 107 12.72 3.93 -0.63
CA SER A 107 12.94 3.05 0.52
C SER A 107 12.32 3.64 1.78
N VAL A 108 11.46 2.89 2.44
CA VAL A 108 11.02 3.18 3.80
C VAL A 108 11.92 2.39 4.73
N ILE A 109 12.48 3.05 5.73
CA ILE A 109 13.45 2.45 6.63
C ILE A 109 13.01 2.72 8.07
N TRP A 110 12.99 1.69 8.91
CA TRP A 110 12.52 1.81 10.29
C TRP A 110 13.40 1.05 11.28
N LYS A 111 13.18 1.33 12.57
CA LYS A 111 13.71 0.57 13.71
C LYS A 111 12.56 0.16 14.62
N VAL A 112 12.76 -0.93 15.34
CA VAL A 112 11.81 -1.44 16.33
C VAL A 112 12.42 -1.46 17.73
N ASP A 113 11.59 -1.39 18.76
CA ASP A 113 11.95 -1.74 20.13
C ASP A 113 11.87 -3.26 20.37
N ASP A 114 12.20 -3.69 21.58
CA ASP A 114 12.17 -5.10 21.98
C ASP A 114 10.75 -5.72 21.97
N LEU A 115 9.70 -4.88 21.93
CA LEU A 115 8.30 -5.31 21.82
C LEU A 115 7.83 -5.37 20.36
N GLY A 116 8.70 -5.04 19.41
CA GLY A 116 8.39 -5.02 17.98
C GLY A 116 7.58 -3.79 17.54
N ASN A 117 7.58 -2.71 18.31
CA ASN A 117 6.95 -1.44 17.92
C ASN A 117 7.94 -0.53 17.21
N VAL A 118 7.47 0.16 16.19
CA VAL A 118 8.29 1.09 15.39
C VAL A 118 8.71 2.28 16.25
N THR A 119 10.01 2.48 16.46
CA THR A 119 10.56 3.60 17.24
C THR A 119 11.12 4.73 16.38
N LYS A 120 11.46 4.42 15.12
CA LYS A 120 11.97 5.38 14.15
C LYS A 120 11.54 4.97 12.75
N ILE A 121 11.18 5.93 11.92
CA ILE A 121 10.89 5.73 10.50
C ILE A 121 11.45 6.89 9.68
N ASP A 122 12.00 6.59 8.49
CA ASP A 122 12.53 7.58 7.55
C ASP A 122 12.32 7.13 6.11
N GLY A 123 12.17 8.09 5.21
CA GLY A 123 12.10 7.87 3.76
C GLY A 123 13.43 8.16 3.09
N GLN A 124 13.84 7.31 2.15
CA GLN A 124 14.99 7.55 1.27
C GLN A 124 14.60 7.42 -0.19
N TYR A 125 15.08 8.35 -1.01
CA TYR A 125 14.90 8.33 -2.46
C TYR A 125 16.26 8.32 -3.18
N ARG A 126 16.37 7.49 -4.21
CA ARG A 126 17.50 7.46 -5.13
C ARG A 126 16.98 7.34 -6.56
N ALA A 127 17.68 7.96 -7.50
CA ALA A 127 17.43 7.79 -8.92
C ALA A 127 18.77 7.65 -9.65
N GLY A 128 18.77 6.90 -10.73
CA GLY A 128 19.91 6.72 -11.63
C GLY A 128 19.43 6.50 -13.06
N CYS A 129 20.16 7.05 -14.01
CA CYS A 129 19.97 6.82 -15.44
C CYS A 129 21.26 6.25 -16.05
N LEU A 130 21.14 5.51 -17.14
CA LEU A 130 22.26 5.04 -17.97
C LEU A 130 23.01 6.21 -18.62
#